data_AF-A0A8J8CDW1-F1
#
_entry.id   AF-A0A8J8CDW1-F1
#
_cell.length_a   1.000
_cell.length_b   1.000
_cell.length_c   1.000
_cell.angle_alpha   90.00
_cell.angle_beta   90.00
_cell.angle_gamma   90.00
#
_symmetry.space_group_name_H-M   'P 1'
#
loop_
_entity.id
_entity.type
_entity.pdbx_description
1 polymer ?
#
loop_
_entity_poly.entity_id
_entity_poly.type
_entity_poly.pdbx_seq_one_letter_code
_entity_poly.pdbx_strand_id
1 'polypeptide(L)' 'MTKSLTLPQWRRSILERHLLAALLLLESVLSVIFISIGYLENNVYFRGVGVGLLISWATGAIAYLFKTINERQQATKAG' A
#
# COMPACT_ATOMS: atom_id res chain seq x y z
N MET A 1 -10.75 -2.28 -32.91
CA MET A 1 -11.21 -3.46 -32.13
C MET A 1 -10.16 -3.75 -31.05
N THR A 2 -10.24 -3.04 -29.92
CA THR A 2 -9.31 -3.20 -28.81
C THR A 2 -9.68 -4.47 -28.05
N LYS A 3 -8.85 -5.52 -28.18
CA LYS A 3 -8.99 -6.74 -27.38
C LYS A 3 -8.77 -6.36 -25.92
N SER A 4 -9.84 -6.12 -25.17
CA SER A 4 -9.79 -6.10 -23.71
C SER A 4 -9.37 -7.50 -23.29
N LEU A 5 -8.10 -7.66 -22.90
CA LEU A 5 -7.64 -8.86 -22.22
C LEU A 5 -8.40 -8.96 -20.90
N THR A 6 -9.55 -9.64 -20.95
CA THR A 6 -10.35 -10.04 -19.80
C THR A 6 -9.54 -11.09 -19.03
N LEU A 7 -8.61 -10.61 -18.21
CA LEU A 7 -7.87 -11.45 -17.27
C LEU A 7 -8.87 -12.14 -16.35
N PRO A 8 -8.76 -13.46 -16.15
CA PRO A 8 -9.68 -14.21 -15.31
C PRO A 8 -9.67 -13.66 -13.87
N GLN A 9 -10.86 -13.48 -13.28
CA GLN A 9 -11.06 -12.81 -11.98
C GLN A 9 -10.15 -13.34 -10.84
N TRP A 10 -9.87 -14.65 -10.83
CA TRP A 10 -9.01 -15.26 -9.83
C TRP A 10 -7.54 -14.76 -9.89
N ARG A 11 -7.06 -14.42 -11.08
CA ARG A 11 -5.69 -13.94 -11.32
C ARG A 11 -5.55 -12.48 -10.90
N ARG A 12 -6.60 -11.67 -11.08
CA ARG A 12 -6.67 -10.30 -10.56
C ARG A 12 -6.61 -10.25 -9.03
N SER A 13 -7.32 -11.15 -8.34
CA SER A 13 -7.32 -11.21 -6.87
C SER A 13 -5.93 -11.49 -6.28
N ILE A 14 -5.21 -12.46 -6.85
CA ILE A 14 -3.83 -12.80 -6.44
C ILE A 14 -2.91 -11.63 -6.74
N LEU A 15 -3.00 -11.07 -7.94
CA LEU A 15 -2.15 -9.96 -8.34
C LEU A 15 -2.40 -8.72 -7.48
N GLU A 16 -3.66 -8.36 -7.20
CA GLU A 16 -3.99 -7.24 -6.32
C GLU A 16 -3.47 -7.45 -4.90
N ARG A 17 -3.59 -8.65 -4.32
CA ARG A 17 -3.08 -8.91 -2.96
C ARG A 17 -1.56 -8.78 -2.87
N HIS A 18 -0.82 -9.37 -3.82
CA HIS A 18 0.64 -9.27 -3.84
C HIS A 18 1.12 -7.87 -4.23
N LEU A 19 0.43 -7.21 -5.15
CA LEU A 19 0.76 -5.86 -5.59
C LEU A 19 0.56 -4.85 -4.45
N LEU A 20 -0.57 -4.92 -3.71
CA LEU A 20 -0.80 -4.04 -2.56
C LEU A 20 0.29 -4.21 -1.49
N ALA A 21 0.65 -5.46 -1.18
CA ALA A 21 1.70 -5.75 -0.20
C ALA A 21 3.07 -5.23 -0.68
N ALA A 22 3.40 -5.44 -1.94
CA ALA A 22 4.64 -4.93 -2.54
C ALA A 22 4.67 -3.39 -2.58
N LEU A 23 3.54 -2.75 -2.87
CA LEU A 23 3.42 -1.29 -2.91
C LEU A 23 3.62 -0.69 -1.52
N LEU A 24 2.98 -1.27 -0.49
CA LEU A 24 3.16 -0.86 0.90
C LEU A 24 4.62 -1.02 1.36
N LEU A 25 5.27 -2.13 1.01
CA LEU A 25 6.69 -2.33 1.34
C LEU A 25 7.57 -1.31 0.60
N LEU A 26 7.30 -1.07 -0.68
CA LEU A 26 8.05 -0.11 -1.49
C LEU A 26 7.91 1.30 -0.92
N GLU A 27 6.69 1.76 -0.63
CA GLU A 27 6.45 3.08 -0.03
C GLU A 27 7.15 3.24 1.31
N SER A 28 7.16 2.18 2.14
CA SER A 28 7.88 2.19 3.42
C SER A 28 9.38 2.39 3.22
N VAL A 29 10.00 1.61 2.34
CA VAL A 29 11.43 1.72 2.03
C VAL A 29 11.76 3.09 1.44
N LEU A 30 10.92 3.59 0.52
CA LEU A 30 11.12 4.90 -0.10
C LEU A 30 11.00 6.03 0.93
N SER A 31 10.03 5.96 1.84
CA SER A 31 9.89 6.92 2.95
C SER A 31 11.16 7.00 3.79
N VAL A 32 11.71 5.85 4.21
CA VAL A 32 12.95 5.80 5.01
C VAL A 32 14.13 6.40 4.24
N ILE A 33 14.26 6.11 2.95
CA ILE A 33 15.33 6.66 2.11
C ILE A 33 15.20 8.20 2.00
N PHE A 34 14.01 8.71 1.68
CA PHE A 34 13.79 10.15 1.55
C PHE A 34 13.99 10.91 2.86
N ILE A 35 13.56 10.34 3.99
CA ILE A 35 13.81 10.91 5.32
C ILE A 35 15.32 10.93 5.60
N SER A 36 16.01 9.82 5.34
CA SER A 36 17.45 9.69 5.59
C SER A 36 18.26 10.69 4.76
N ILE A 37 17.98 10.81 3.45
CA ILE A 37 18.59 11.80 2.56
C ILE A 37 18.25 13.22 3.04
N GLY A 38 16.98 13.49 3.40
CA GLY A 38 16.57 14.80 3.90
C GLY A 38 17.25 15.20 5.21
N TYR A 39 17.62 14.25 6.06
CA TYR A 39 18.44 14.52 7.24
C TYR A 39 19.90 14.83 6.87
N LEU A 40 20.50 14.02 5.99
CA LEU A 40 21.89 14.18 5.55
C LEU A 40 22.14 15.50 4.80
N GLU A 41 21.25 15.89 3.89
CA GLU A 41 21.38 17.14 3.12
C GLU A 41 20.81 18.37 3.83
N ASN A 42 20.25 18.20 5.04
CA ASN A 42 19.53 19.24 5.78
C ASN A 42 18.43 19.95 4.95
N ASN A 43 17.84 19.22 4.00
CA ASN A 43 16.90 19.75 3.03
C ASN A 43 15.45 19.45 3.46
N VAL A 44 14.70 20.53 3.74
CA VAL A 44 13.31 20.47 4.22
C VAL A 44 12.37 19.83 3.20
N TYR A 45 12.62 19.97 1.89
CA TYR A 45 11.77 19.37 0.86
C TYR A 45 11.80 17.84 0.92
N PHE A 46 12.98 17.23 0.99
CA PHE A 46 13.10 15.77 1.07
C PHE A 46 12.51 15.21 2.37
N ARG A 47 12.62 15.94 3.48
CA ARG A 47 11.94 15.59 4.73
C ARG A 47 10.42 15.62 4.57
N GLY A 48 9.88 16.65 3.90
CA GLY A 48 8.45 16.76 3.60
C GLY A 48 7.93 15.61 2.73
N VAL A 49 8.66 15.25 1.67
CA VAL A 49 8.33 14.10 0.81
C VAL A 49 8.35 12.79 1.61
N GLY A 50 9.37 12.61 2.45
CA GLY A 50 9.49 11.44 3.33
C GLY A 50 8.32 11.28 4.29
N VAL A 51 7.88 12.36 4.93
CA VAL A 51 6.70 12.37 5.81
C VAL A 51 5.41 12.11 5.03
N GLY A 52 5.25 12.70 3.83
CA GLY A 52 4.10 12.44 2.97
C GLY A 52 3.97 10.96 2.58
N LEU A 53 5.09 10.32 2.22
CA LEU A 53 5.14 8.88 1.96
C LEU A 53 4.78 8.04 3.20
N LEU A 54 5.20 8.48 4.38
CA LEU A 54 4.88 7.81 5.64
C LEU A 54 3.38 7.85 5.95
N ILE A 55 2.72 8.98 5.67
CA ILE A 55 1.27 9.14 5.82
C ILE A 55 0.51 8.27 4.80
N SER A 56 0.96 8.25 3.53
CA SER A 56 0.40 7.37 2.49
C SER A 56 0.45 5.91 2.93
N TRP A 57 1.62 5.48 3.39
CA TRP A 57 1.85 4.14 3.89
C TRP A 57 0.93 3.78 5.07
N ALA A 58 0.84 4.67 6.07
CA ALA A 58 -0.02 4.46 7.24
C ALA A 58 -1.51 4.33 6.84
N THR A 59 -1.97 5.18 5.92
CA THR A 59 -3.35 5.14 5.41
C THR A 59 -3.63 3.83 4.68
N GLY A 60 -2.69 3.38 3.84
CA GLY A 60 -2.78 2.09 3.15
C GLY A 60 -2.78 0.90 4.12
N ALA A 61 -1.94 0.94 5.16
CA ALA A 61 -1.88 -0.09 6.19
C ALA A 61 -3.20 -0.19 6.97
N ILE A 62 -3.77 0.95 7.37
CA ILE A 62 -5.06 1.01 8.05
C ILE A 62 -6.16 0.42 7.16
N ALA A 63 -6.24 0.82 5.88
CA ALA A 63 -7.23 0.30 4.96
C ALA A 63 -7.14 -1.23 4.80
N TYR A 64 -5.92 -1.78 4.75
CA TYR A 64 -5.69 -3.22 4.70
C TYR A 64 -6.17 -3.94 5.97
N LEU A 65 -5.90 -3.38 7.15
CA LEU A 65 -6.38 -3.93 8.42
C LEU A 65 -7.91 -3.93 8.52
N PHE A 66 -8.55 -2.81 8.16
CA PHE A 66 -10.01 -2.72 8.17
C PHE A 66 -10.66 -3.71 7.20
N LYS A 67 -10.11 -3.90 6.00
CA LYS A 67 -10.56 -4.94 5.07
C LYS A 67 -10.50 -6.33 5.70
N THR A 68 -9.38 -6.65 6.35
CA THR A 68 -9.17 -7.95 7.00
C THR A 68 -10.13 -8.17 8.17
N ILE A 69 -10.39 -7.14 8.98
CA ILE A 69 -11.35 -7.21 10.10
C ILE A 69 -12.77 -7.42 9.58
N ASN A 70 -13.17 -6.71 8.52
CA ASN A 70 -14.50 -6.85 7.93
C ASN A 70 -14.72 -8.25 7.32
N GLU A 71 -13.71 -8.80 6.63
CA GLU A 71 -13.75 -10.18 6.12
C GLU A 71 -13.98 -11.19 7.26
N ARG A 72 -13.33 -11.01 8.43
CA ARG A 72 -13.55 -11.87 9.61
C ARG A 72 -14.94 -11.72 10.22
N GLN A 73 -15.48 -10.50 10.28
CA GLN A 73 -16.80 -10.24 10.85
C GLN A 73 -17.94 -10.86 10.01
N GLN A 74 -17.78 -10.94 8.70
CA GLN A 74 -18.76 -11.60 7.82
C GLN A 74 -18.76 -13.12 8.00
N ALA A 75 -17.60 -13.74 8.26
CA ALA A 75 -17.51 -15.17 8.53
C ALA A 75 -18.23 -15.57 9.84
N THR A 76 -18.18 -14.73 10.87
CA THR A 76 -18.84 -15.00 12.17
C THR A 76 -20.36 -14.80 12.12
N LYS A 77 -20.89 -14.04 11.16
CA LYS A 77 -22.35 -13.81 11.01
C LYS A 77 -23.05 -14.85 10.12
N ALA A 78 -22.29 -15.71 9.44
CA ALA A 78 -22.81 -16.69 8.48
C ALA A 78 -22.82 -18.14 9.00
N GLY A 79 -22.34 -18.38 10.22
CA GLY A 79 -22.43 -19.67 10.93
C GLY A 79 -23.29 -19.54 12.18
#